data_AF-A0A918XBS7-F1
#
_entry.id   AF-A0A918XBS7-F1
#
_cell.length_a   1.000
_cell.length_b   1.000
_cell.length_c   1.000
_cell.angle_alpha   90.00
_cell.angle_beta   90.00
_cell.angle_gamma   90.00
#
_symmetry.space_group_name_H-M   'P 1'
#
loop_
_entity.id
_entity.type
_entity.pdbx_description
1 polymer ?
#
loop_
_entity_poly.entity_id
_entity_poly.type
_entity_poly.pdbx_seq_one_letter_code
_entity_poly.pdbx_strand_id
1 'polypeptide(L)' 'MITDGWKKSSYSNGEGGNCVEACAAGDIAGLRVQMRDTQYPGSGQLEVSSEEWMKLLAAASHT' A
#
# COMPACT_ATOMS: atom_id res chain seq x y z
N MET A 1 14.02 2.46 14.95
CA MET A 1 13.56 1.39 14.04
C MET A 1 12.17 1.75 13.57
N ILE A 2 12.03 2.31 12.36
CA ILE A 2 10.76 2.27 11.64
C ILE A 2 10.83 0.98 10.83
N THR A 3 10.45 -0.12 11.48
CA THR A 3 10.18 -1.40 10.85
C THR A 3 8.82 -1.79 11.47
N ASP A 4 7.69 -1.59 10.84
CA ASP A 4 7.51 -1.81 9.40
C ASP A 4 6.62 -0.78 8.68
N GLY A 5 5.87 0.10 9.36
CA GLY A 5 5.02 1.11 8.69
C GLY A 5 3.89 0.57 7.77
N TRP A 6 3.93 -0.72 7.43
CA TRP A 6 2.97 -1.43 6.60
C TRP A 6 1.66 -1.65 7.36
N LYS A 7 0.56 -1.25 6.73
CA LYS A 7 -0.79 -1.47 7.19
C LYS A 7 -1.49 -2.41 6.21
N LYS A 8 -1.87 -3.59 6.70
CA LYS A 8 -2.67 -4.56 5.97
C LYS A 8 -4.10 -4.05 5.76
N SER A 9 -4.66 -4.31 4.58
CA SER A 9 -6.06 -4.02 4.29
C SER A 9 -6.99 -4.89 5.15
N SER A 10 -8.10 -4.33 5.62
CA SER A 10 -9.14 -5.08 6.33
C SER A 10 -9.87 -6.08 5.43
N TYR A 11 -9.78 -5.91 4.11
CA TYR A 11 -10.35 -6.83 3.13
C TYR A 11 -9.45 -8.05 2.86
N SER A 12 -8.26 -8.10 3.47
CA SER A 12 -7.34 -9.23 3.36
C SER A 12 -7.71 -10.32 4.38
N ASN A 13 -8.84 -10.98 4.17
CA ASN A 13 -9.22 -12.20 4.87
C ASN A 13 -8.52 -13.40 4.23
N GLY A 14 -7.91 -14.26 5.05
CA GLY A 14 -7.09 -15.40 4.62
C GLY A 14 -7.82 -16.51 3.84
N GLU A 15 -9.01 -16.23 3.33
CA GLU A 15 -9.86 -17.10 2.52
C GLU A 15 -9.53 -17.03 1.02
N GLY A 16 -8.41 -16.40 0.66
CA GLY A 16 -7.82 -16.52 -0.68
C GLY A 16 -8.22 -15.44 -1.69
N GLY A 17 -8.76 -14.30 -1.26
CA GLY A 17 -9.12 -13.22 -2.17
C GLY A 17 -8.54 -11.87 -1.76
N ASN A 18 -7.47 -11.44 -2.41
CA ASN A 18 -6.89 -10.08 -2.38
C ASN A 18 -6.21 -9.66 -1.05
N CYS A 19 -4.91 -9.90 -0.96
CA CYS A 19 -4.10 -9.57 0.21
C CYS A 19 -3.11 -8.43 -0.07
N VAL A 20 -3.39 -7.22 0.42
CA VAL A 20 -2.58 -6.02 0.16
C VAL A 20 -2.23 -5.34 1.47
N GLU A 21 -1.00 -4.84 1.56
CA GLU A 21 -0.58 -3.91 2.59
C GLU A 21 0.09 -2.67 1.98
N ALA A 22 -0.04 -1.54 2.66
CA ALA A 22 0.52 -0.26 2.21
C ALA A 22 1.30 0.44 3.33
N CYS A 23 2.38 1.12 2.97
CA CYS A 23 3.19 1.92 3.88
C CYS A 23 3.39 3.32 3.30
N ALA A 24 3.22 4.35 4.14
CA ALA A 24 3.60 5.71 3.79
C ALA A 24 5.06 5.94 4.21
N ALA A 25 5.91 6.28 3.25
CA ALA A 25 7.33 6.56 3.47
C ALA A 25 7.68 7.88 2.80
N GLY A 26 8.50 8.71 3.43
CA GLY A 26 8.89 9.98 2.85
C GLY A 26 10.19 10.49 3.43
N ASP A 27 10.89 11.28 2.63
CA ASP A 27 12.09 12.00 3.00
C ASP A 27 11.95 13.47 2.61
N ILE A 28 13.08 14.19 2.51
CA ILE A 28 13.09 15.60 2.10
C ILE A 28 12.55 15.84 0.68
N ALA A 29 12.51 14.81 -0.18
CA ALA A 29 11.98 14.88 -1.54
C ALA A 29 10.46 14.62 -1.60
N GLY A 30 9.83 14.30 -0.46
CA GLY A 30 8.38 14.24 -0.30
C GLY A 30 7.85 12.87 0.11
N LEU A 31 6.53 12.81 0.30
CA LEU A 31 5.82 11.60 0.73
C LEU A 31 5.50 10.68 -0.47
N ARG A 32 5.71 9.39 -0.27
CA ARG A 32 5.40 8.29 -1.19
C ARG A 32 4.57 7.24 -0.45
N VAL A 33 3.80 6.48 -1.21
CA VAL A 33 3.07 5.32 -0.69
C VAL A 33 3.53 4.09 -1.46
N GLN A 34 3.97 3.09 -0.72
CA GLN A 34 4.33 1.78 -1.24
C GLN A 34 3.20 0.81 -0.96
N MET A 35 2.87 -0.04 -1.92
CA MET A 35 1.89 -1.13 -1.80
C MET A 35 2.55 -2.44 -2.21
N ARG A 36 2.23 -3.52 -1.52
CA ARG A 36 2.72 -4.86 -1.89
C ARG A 36 1.69 -5.93 -1.59
N ASP A 37 1.90 -7.06 -2.24
CA ASP A 37 1.19 -8.29 -1.93
C ASP A 37 1.63 -8.79 -0.55
N THR A 38 0.68 -8.97 0.36
CA THR A 38 0.95 -9.45 1.73
C THR A 38 1.42 -10.90 1.75
N GLN A 39 0.98 -11.74 0.81
CA GLN A 39 1.37 -13.16 0.74
C GLN A 39 2.77 -13.32 0.14
N TYR A 40 3.17 -12.40 -0.75
CA TYR A 40 4.46 -12.43 -1.42
C TYR A 40 5.23 -11.11 -1.29
N PRO A 41 5.61 -10.69 -0.07
CA PRO A 41 6.22 -9.37 0.17
C PRO A 41 7.59 -9.17 -0.48
N GLY A 42 8.25 -10.26 -0.91
CA GLY A 42 9.51 -10.24 -1.64
C GLY A 42 9.38 -10.08 -3.16
N SER A 43 8.16 -10.11 -3.71
CA SER A 43 7.92 -10.07 -5.17
C SER A 43 8.03 -8.67 -5.78
N GLY A 44 8.34 -7.66 -4.97
CA GLY A 44 8.36 -6.26 -5.36
C GLY A 44 7.22 -5.45 -4.75
N GLN A 45 7.27 -4.15 -4.99
CA GLN A 45 6.36 -3.16 -4.39
C GLN A 45 6.04 -2.10 -5.44
N LEU A 46 4.79 -1.66 -5.50
CA LEU A 46 4.37 -0.52 -6.30
C LEU A 46 4.50 0.74 -5.45
N GLU A 47 5.33 1.68 -5.87
CA GLU A 47 5.48 2.98 -5.23
C GLU A 47 4.81 4.08 -6.06
N VAL A 48 4.03 4.94 -5.40
CA VAL A 48 3.38 6.10 -6.02
C VAL A 48 3.58 7.34 -5.17
N SER A 49 3.42 8.51 -5.77
CA SER A 49 3.34 9.76 -5.02
C SER A 49 2.09 9.81 -4.13
N SER A 50 2.11 10.68 -3.11
CA SER A 50 0.92 10.92 -2.28
C SER A 50 -0.28 11.46 -3.09
N GLU A 51 -0.03 12.21 -4.17
CA GLU A 51 -1.08 12.71 -5.06
C GLU A 51 -1.74 11.58 -5.85
N GLU A 52 -0.94 10.68 -6.43
CA GLU A 52 -1.44 9.51 -7.15
C GLU A 52 -2.17 8.54 -6.23
N TRP A 53 -1.68 8.36 -4.99
CA TRP A 53 -2.35 7.57 -3.97
C TRP A 53 -3.77 8.09 -3.68
N MET A 54 -3.93 9.41 -3.53
CA MET A 54 -5.25 10.03 -3.32
C MET A 54 -6.18 9.82 -4.53
N LYS A 55 -5.66 9.90 -5.75
CA LYS A 55 -6.44 9.61 -6.98
C LYS A 55 -6.85 8.13 -7.05
N LEU A 56 -5.96 7.23 -6.68
CA LEU A 56 -6.24 5.79 -6.62
C LEU A 56 -7.36 5.50 -5.61
N LEU A 57 -7.30 6.07 -4.41
CA LEU A 57 -8.36 5.91 -3.40
C LEU A 57 -9.70 6.47 -3.86
N ALA A 58 -9.69 7.64 -4.50
CA ALA A 58 -10.91 8.22 -5.07
C ALA A 58 -11.53 7.27 -6.12
N ALA A 59 -10.72 6.71 -7.03
CA ALA A 59 -11.20 5.77 -8.04
C ALA A 59 -11.73 4.45 -7.44
N ALA A 60 -11.02 3.89 -6.46
CA ALA A 60 -11.39 2.63 -5.80
C ALA A 60 -12.62 2.76 -4.88
N SER A 61 -12.98 3.97 -4.46
CA SER A 61 -14.16 4.22 -3.63
C SER A 61 -15.50 4.22 -4.39
N HIS A 62 -15.47 4.20 -5.73
CA HIS A 62 -16.65 4.27 -6.60
C HIS A 62 -17.07 2.89 -7.16
N THR A 63 -16.67 1.82 -6.50
CA THR A 63 -17.00 0.42 -6.85
C THR A 63 -17.91 -0.23 -5.82
#